data_AF-A0A928TH34-F1
#
_entry.id   AF-A0A928TH34-F1
#
_cell.length_a   1.000
_cell.length_b   1.000
_cell.length_c   1.000
_cell.angle_alpha   90.00
_cell.angle_beta   90.00
_cell.angle_gamma   90.00
#
_symmetry.space_group_name_H-M   'P 1'
#
loop_
_entity.id
_entity.type
_entity.pdbx_description
1 polymer ?
#
loop_
_entity_poly.entity_id
_entity_poly.type
_entity_poly.pdbx_seq_one_letter_code
_entity_poly.pdbx_strand_id
1 'polypeptide(L)'
;MTILVLVPPGMTAGLAPECELVPCKSVAELARALGGEFAAAVLVSDGLAGQELAAAAEAVRQCGRPVIEVRSERWDGTTCSPLSAACRGVISGFGPAGLGAAVSLAREICP
;
A
#
# COMPACT_ATOMS: atom_id res chain seq x y z
N MET A 1 -5.35 -16.49 -4.35
CA MET A 1 -6.06 -15.19 -4.43
C MET A 1 -5.05 -14.11 -4.78
N THR A 2 -5.44 -13.06 -5.49
CA THR A 2 -4.52 -12.01 -5.99
C THR A 2 -4.07 -11.08 -4.86
N ILE A 3 -2.80 -10.68 -4.88
CA ILE A 3 -2.26 -9.60 -4.04
C ILE A 3 -2.24 -8.32 -4.87
N LEU A 4 -2.97 -7.30 -4.42
CA LEU A 4 -3.02 -6.01 -5.08
C LEU A 4 -1.81 -5.16 -4.65
N VAL A 5 -1.06 -4.60 -5.59
CA VAL A 5 0.12 -3.77 -5.32
C VAL A 5 -0.09 -2.40 -5.93
N LEU A 6 -0.36 -1.42 -5.07
CA LEU A 6 -0.66 -0.03 -5.43
C LEU A 6 0.62 0.79 -5.34
N VAL A 7 1.02 1.41 -6.45
CA VAL A 7 2.27 2.17 -6.54
C VAL A 7 2.07 3.56 -7.15
N PRO A 8 2.96 4.52 -6.83
CA PRO A 8 3.02 5.79 -7.55
C PRO A 8 3.20 5.61 -9.06
N PRO A 9 2.74 6.56 -9.88
CA PRO A 9 2.92 6.49 -11.32
C PRO A 9 4.41 6.47 -11.69
N GLY A 10 4.78 5.60 -12.62
CA GLY A 10 6.17 5.46 -13.09
C GLY A 10 7.03 4.51 -12.25
N MET A 11 6.55 4.05 -11.10
CA MET A 11 7.19 2.93 -10.40
C MET A 11 6.94 1.63 -11.16
N THR A 12 8.01 0.86 -11.35
CA THR A 12 7.94 -0.51 -11.90
C THR A 12 8.48 -1.48 -10.86
N ALA A 13 7.91 -2.67 -10.79
CA ALA A 13 8.32 -3.70 -9.86
C ALA A 13 8.22 -5.07 -10.54
N GLY A 14 9.27 -5.89 -10.42
CA GLY A 14 9.24 -7.29 -10.80
C GLY A 14 8.44 -8.06 -9.75
N LEU A 15 7.15 -8.30 -10.01
CA LEU A 15 6.27 -9.03 -9.11
C LEU A 15 6.00 -10.44 -9.66
N ALA A 16 5.61 -11.35 -8.77
CA ALA A 16 5.19 -12.68 -9.18
C ALA A 16 3.78 -12.65 -9.82
N PRO A 17 3.38 -13.70 -10.56
CA PRO A 17 2.13 -13.73 -11.33
C PRO A 17 0.85 -13.54 -10.51
N GLU A 18 0.86 -13.91 -9.23
CA GLU A 18 -0.25 -13.75 -8.29
C GLU A 18 -0.42 -12.31 -7.78
N CYS A 19 0.47 -11.40 -8.18
CA CYS A 19 0.41 -10.00 -7.81
C CYS A 19 -0.09 -9.15 -8.98
N GLU A 20 -1.01 -8.24 -8.70
CA GLU A 20 -1.49 -7.25 -9.66
C GLU A 20 -0.88 -5.89 -9.32
N LEU A 21 -0.02 -5.37 -10.20
CA LEU A 21 0.56 -4.03 -10.06
C LEU A 21 -0.39 -2.97 -10.65
N VAL A 22 -0.86 -2.05 -9.82
CA VAL A 22 -1.75 -0.96 -10.22
C VAL A 22 -1.10 0.39 -9.90
N PRO A 23 -0.62 1.12 -10.91
CA PRO A 23 -0.18 2.50 -10.73
C PRO A 23 -1.38 3.42 -10.43
N CYS A 24 -1.34 4.15 -9.32
CA CYS A 24 -2.37 5.10 -8.93
C CYS A 24 -1.84 6.54 -8.97
N LYS A 25 -2.47 7.39 -9.76
CA LYS A 25 -2.15 8.82 -9.88
C LYS A 25 -2.94 9.70 -8.93
N SER A 26 -3.98 9.16 -8.29
CA SER A 26 -4.85 9.89 -7.39
C SER A 26 -5.44 8.98 -6.31
N VAL A 27 -5.91 9.59 -5.22
CA VAL A 27 -6.61 8.87 -4.15
C VAL A 27 -7.92 8.23 -4.65
N ALA A 28 -8.58 8.83 -5.66
CA ALA A 28 -9.78 8.24 -6.25
C ALA A 28 -9.47 6.93 -7.00
N GLU A 29 -8.34 6.85 -7.70
CA GLU A 29 -7.88 5.62 -8.34
C GLU A 29 -7.50 4.56 -7.32
N LEU A 30 -6.82 4.96 -6.24
CA LEU A 30 -6.50 4.09 -5.10
C LEU A 30 -7.76 3.51 -4.48
N ALA A 31 -8.75 4.35 -4.18
CA ALA A 31 -10.02 3.91 -3.58
C ALA A 31 -10.77 2.94 -4.49
N ARG A 32 -10.80 3.22 -5.81
CA ARG A 32 -11.41 2.33 -6.79
C ARG A 32 -10.71 0.97 -6.85
N ALA A 33 -9.38 0.95 -6.81
CA ALA A 33 -8.61 -0.30 -6.82
C ALA A 33 -8.84 -1.12 -5.54
N LEU A 34 -8.87 -0.46 -4.37
CA LEU A 34 -9.21 -1.08 -3.10
C LEU A 34 -10.67 -1.58 -3.01
N GLY A 35 -11.56 -1.10 -3.87
CA GLY A 35 -12.93 -1.62 -4.01
C GLY A 35 -13.03 -2.93 -4.79
N GLY A 36 -11.96 -3.35 -5.49
CA GLY A 36 -11.93 -4.59 -6.30
C GLY A 36 -11.85 -5.88 -5.47
N GLU A 37 -11.64 -7.02 -6.11
CA GLU A 37 -11.44 -8.31 -5.43
C GLU A 37 -9.94 -8.62 -5.27
N PHE A 38 -9.49 -8.81 -4.03
CA PHE A 38 -8.12 -9.21 -3.69
C PHE A 38 -8.09 -9.82 -2.29
N ALA A 39 -7.03 -10.57 -2.00
CA ALA A 39 -6.80 -11.15 -0.67
C ALA A 39 -6.20 -10.13 0.31
N ALA A 40 -5.12 -9.47 -0.12
CA ALA A 40 -4.43 -8.41 0.61
C ALA A 40 -3.87 -7.38 -0.36
N ALA A 41 -3.59 -6.18 0.14
CA ALA A 41 -2.99 -5.12 -0.63
C ALA A 41 -1.67 -4.62 -0.03
N VAL A 42 -0.76 -4.21 -0.90
CA VAL A 42 0.45 -3.46 -0.56
C VAL A 42 0.33 -2.08 -1.18
N LEU A 43 0.48 -1.03 -0.38
CA LEU A 43 0.34 0.36 -0.81
C LEU A 43 1.65 1.12 -0.60
N VAL A 44 2.28 1.54 -1.69
CA VAL A 44 3.40 2.50 -1.62
C VAL A 44 2.83 3.91 -1.52
N SER A 45 3.02 4.56 -0.37
CA SER A 45 2.42 5.88 -0.06
C SER A 45 3.32 7.07 -0.40
N ASP A 46 4.47 6.82 -1.03
CA ASP A 46 5.41 7.87 -1.45
C ASP A 46 4.70 8.92 -2.32
N GLY A 47 4.87 10.19 -1.95
CA GLY A 47 4.26 11.33 -2.65
C GLY A 47 2.86 11.72 -2.15
N LEU A 48 2.21 10.94 -1.29
CA LEU A 48 0.95 11.35 -0.64
C LEU A 48 1.24 12.31 0.52
N ALA A 49 0.48 13.41 0.60
CA ALA A 49 0.64 14.38 1.69
C ALA A 49 -0.70 14.97 2.17
N GLY A 50 -0.72 15.46 3.42
CA GLY A 50 -1.83 16.23 3.97
C GLY A 50 -3.19 15.52 3.84
N GLN A 51 -4.13 16.16 3.13
CA GLN A 51 -5.49 15.65 2.93
C GLN A 51 -5.52 14.33 2.13
N GLU A 52 -4.53 14.08 1.28
CA GLU A 52 -4.46 12.84 0.50
C GLU A 52 -4.21 11.63 1.40
N LEU A 53 -3.37 11.77 2.44
CA LEU A 53 -3.14 10.72 3.42
C LEU A 53 -4.41 10.39 4.20
N ALA A 54 -5.20 11.41 4.57
CA ALA A 54 -6.46 11.20 5.28
C ALA A 54 -7.50 10.50 4.39
N ALA A 55 -7.60 10.89 3.12
CA ALA A 55 -8.52 10.27 2.17
C ALA A 55 -8.09 8.83 1.80
N ALA A 56 -6.79 8.57 1.63
CA ALA A 56 -6.27 7.22 1.42
C ALA A 56 -6.51 6.32 2.65
N ALA A 57 -6.32 6.86 3.86
CA ALA A 57 -6.64 6.14 5.09
C ALA A 57 -8.11 5.71 5.15
N GLU A 58 -9.01 6.58 4.70
CA GLU A 58 -10.44 6.26 4.65
C GLU A 58 -10.75 5.16 3.64
N ALA A 59 -10.15 5.21 2.44
CA ALA A 59 -10.27 4.14 1.46
C ALA A 59 -9.76 2.79 1.99
N VAL A 60 -8.64 2.79 2.74
CA VAL A 60 -8.11 1.59 3.40
C VAL A 60 -9.08 1.04 4.44
N ARG A 61 -9.68 1.89 5.28
CA ARG A 61 -10.67 1.42 6.28
C ARG A 61 -11.90 0.81 5.63
N GLN A 62 -12.36 1.39 4.52
CA GLN A 62 -13.57 0.95 3.82
C GLN A 62 -13.37 -0.36 3.04
N CYS A 63 -12.15 -0.68 2.61
CA CYS A 63 -11.90 -1.87 1.78
C CYS A 63 -12.08 -3.20 2.52
N GLY A 64 -12.02 -3.19 3.87
CA GLY A 64 -12.28 -4.37 4.71
C GLY A 64 -11.23 -5.50 4.61
N ARG A 65 -10.11 -5.28 3.91
CA ARG A 65 -9.05 -6.27 3.68
C ARG A 65 -7.71 -5.78 4.23
N PRO A 66 -6.75 -6.68 4.53
CA PRO A 66 -5.43 -6.28 5.00
C PRO A 66 -4.70 -5.42 3.98
N VAL A 67 -4.22 -4.25 4.42
CA VAL A 67 -3.35 -3.37 3.63
C VAL A 67 -2.03 -3.16 4.38
N ILE A 68 -0.90 -3.41 3.72
CA ILE A 68 0.45 -3.10 4.23
C ILE A 68 0.93 -1.82 3.55
N GLU A 69 1.25 -0.79 4.33
CA GLU A 69 1.86 0.42 3.81
C GLU A 69 3.36 0.23 3.61
N VAL A 70 3.89 0.74 2.51
CA VAL A 70 5.31 0.83 2.21
C VAL A 70 5.69 2.29 1.99
N ARG A 71 6.76 2.73 2.65
CA ARG A 71 7.36 4.06 2.50
C ARG A 71 8.83 3.91 2.17
N SER A 72 9.29 4.56 1.11
CA SER A 72 10.71 4.51 0.74
C SER A 72 11.56 5.21 1.79
N GLU A 73 11.09 6.33 2.31
CA GLU A 73 11.77 7.11 3.34
C GLU A 73 11.59 6.51 4.73
N ARG A 74 12.59 6.74 5.58
CA ARG A 74 12.59 6.31 6.97
C ARG A 74 11.63 7.19 7.78
N TRP A 75 10.84 6.56 8.65
CA TRP A 75 10.01 7.27 9.61
C TRP A 75 10.89 8.05 10.61
N ASP A 76 10.48 9.28 10.90
CA ASP A 76 11.20 10.21 11.79
C ASP A 76 11.06 9.86 13.28
N GLY A 77 10.19 8.90 13.63
CA GLY A 77 9.94 8.48 15.00
C GLY A 77 8.88 9.30 15.74
N THR A 78 8.34 10.35 15.12
CA THR A 78 7.46 11.32 15.81
C THR A 78 6.21 11.69 15.03
N THR A 79 6.26 11.70 13.69
CA THR A 79 5.14 12.15 12.86
C THR A 79 4.05 11.09 12.81
N CYS A 80 2.85 11.45 13.24
CA CYS A 80 1.66 10.63 13.10
C CYS A 80 1.20 10.56 11.63
N SER A 81 0.88 9.35 11.16
CA SER A 81 0.31 9.13 9.83
C SER A 81 -1.07 8.48 9.94
N PRO A 82 -2.15 9.14 9.46
CA PRO A 82 -3.49 8.55 9.48
C PRO A 82 -3.59 7.31 8.59
N LEU A 83 -2.80 7.24 7.52
CA LEU A 83 -2.71 6.09 6.63
C LEU A 83 -2.05 4.91 7.33
N SER A 84 -0.92 5.15 7.99
CA SER A 84 -0.23 4.12 8.77
C SER A 84 -1.12 3.51 9.85
N ALA A 85 -1.96 4.34 10.50
CA ALA A 85 -2.92 3.88 11.49
C ALA A 85 -4.11 3.08 10.91
N ALA A 86 -4.43 3.28 9.63
CA ALA A 86 -5.49 2.52 8.94
C ALA A 86 -4.98 1.19 8.38
N CYS A 87 -3.68 1.09 8.06
CA CYS A 87 -3.06 -0.11 7.55
C CYS A 87 -2.84 -1.17 8.64
N ARG A 88 -2.73 -2.43 8.22
CA ARG A 88 -2.43 -3.58 9.10
C ARG A 88 -0.99 -3.54 9.62
N GLY A 89 -0.09 -2.95 8.86
CA GLY A 89 1.31 -2.79 9.18
C GLY A 89 1.99 -1.81 8.22
N VAL A 90 3.19 -1.37 8.59
CA VAL A 90 3.97 -0.38 7.83
C VAL A 90 5.42 -0.84 7.72
N ILE A 91 5.99 -0.75 6.52
CA ILE A 91 7.42 -0.95 6.26
C ILE A 91 7.97 0.38 5.73
N SER A 92 8.95 0.97 6.43
CA SER A 92 9.46 2.31 6.13
C SER A 92 10.99 2.35 6.16
N GLY A 93 11.59 3.03 5.18
CA GLY A 93 13.03 3.30 5.13
C GLY A 93 13.89 2.27 4.39
N PHE A 94 13.27 1.38 3.62
CA PHE A 94 13.96 0.30 2.90
C PHE A 94 13.93 0.46 1.37
N GLY A 95 13.41 1.59 0.86
CA GLY A 95 13.25 1.82 -0.57
C GLY A 95 12.54 0.66 -1.28
N PRO A 96 13.01 0.25 -2.48
CA PRO A 96 12.41 -0.85 -3.24
C PRO A 96 12.39 -2.20 -2.51
N ALA A 97 13.34 -2.46 -1.59
CA ALA A 97 13.39 -3.71 -0.85
C ALA A 97 12.19 -3.86 0.12
N GLY A 98 11.64 -2.73 0.60
CA GLY A 98 10.45 -2.74 1.45
C GLY A 98 9.22 -3.28 0.73
N LEU A 99 9.10 -3.04 -0.58
CA LEU A 99 8.00 -3.56 -1.41
C LEU A 99 8.04 -5.09 -1.51
N GLY A 100 9.22 -5.67 -1.75
CA GLY A 100 9.39 -7.13 -1.82
C GLY A 100 9.06 -7.83 -0.51
N ALA A 101 9.47 -7.24 0.62
CA ALA A 101 9.12 -7.75 1.94
C ALA A 101 7.61 -7.68 2.22
N ALA A 102 6.97 -6.56 1.86
CA ALA A 102 5.51 -6.39 2.02
C ALA A 102 4.72 -7.41 1.20
N VAL A 103 5.11 -7.65 -0.06
CA VAL A 103 4.47 -8.66 -0.91
C VAL A 103 4.65 -10.07 -0.34
N SER A 104 5.84 -10.39 0.18
CA SER A 104 6.09 -11.70 0.82
C SER A 104 5.19 -11.89 2.04
N LEU A 105 5.10 -10.87 2.90
CA LEU A 105 4.23 -10.90 4.09
C LEU A 105 2.74 -10.99 3.72
N ALA A 106 2.30 -10.30 2.67
CA ALA A 106 0.92 -10.36 2.19
C ALA A 106 0.51 -11.79 1.77
N ARG A 107 1.45 -12.62 1.27
CA ARG A 107 1.21 -14.04 0.95
C ARG A 107 0.99 -14.89 2.20
N GLU A 108 1.72 -14.61 3.27
CA GLU A 108 1.61 -15.36 4.51
C GLU A 108 0.31 -15.06 5.26
N ILE A 109 -0.20 -13.83 5.14
CA ILE A 109 -1.44 -13.40 5.79
C ILE A 109 -2.70 -13.98 5.11
N CYS A 110 -2.61 -14.34 3.83
CA CYS A 110 -3.72 -14.83 3.02
C CYS A 110 -3.35 -16.13 2.28
N PRO A 111 -3.37 -17.29 2.94
CA PRO A 111 -3.06 -18.59 2.35
C PRO A 111 -4.09 -19.04 1.29
#